data_AF-A0A7S3PED3-F1
#
_entry.id   AF-A0A7S3PED3-F1
#
_cell.length_a   1.000
_cell.length_b   1.000
_cell.length_c   1.000
_cell.angle_alpha   90.00
_cell.angle_beta   90.00
_cell.angle_gamma   90.00
#
_symmetry.space_group_name_H-M   'P 1'
#
loop_
_entity.id
_entity.type
_entity.pdbx_description
1 polymer ?
#
loop_
_entity_poly.entity_id
_entity_poly.type
_entity_poly.pdbx_seq_one_letter_code
_entity_poly.pdbx_strand_id
1 'polypeptide(L)'
;GLAEDVISTFETALTSRDFLEYVWKGQVEFFIDLMKRTMLLSEWGRDSYLIPSLLRDTYMIPETGIAGHRCVYYFSSGFLPNGVFQRLLCLCVELSSRNGNGNTDLKLYENFTSIELEKGSLVHLLENKEAQAISVFTEKTHA
;
A
#
# COMPACT_ATOMS: atom_id res chain seq x y z
N GLY A 1 -13.06 19.16 5.59
CA GLY A 1 -12.38 20.39 6.06
C GLY A 1 -11.12 20.00 6.82
N LEU A 2 -10.14 20.89 7.00
CA LEU A 2 -8.78 20.51 7.43
C LEU A 2 -8.69 19.60 8.68
N ALA A 3 -9.57 19.78 9.67
CA ALA A 3 -9.62 18.91 10.84
C ALA A 3 -10.05 17.47 10.52
N GLU A 4 -11.02 17.31 9.61
CA GLU A 4 -11.46 16.00 9.11
C GLU A 4 -10.38 15.36 8.24
N ASP A 5 -9.63 16.15 7.47
CA ASP A 5 -8.51 15.63 6.66
C ASP A 5 -7.40 15.08 7.54
N VAL A 6 -7.08 15.72 8.67
CA VAL A 6 -6.12 15.19 9.65
C VAL A 6 -6.58 13.84 10.19
N ILE A 7 -7.84 13.77 10.65
CA ILE A 7 -8.41 12.54 11.22
C ILE A 7 -8.38 11.43 10.16
N SER A 8 -8.92 11.71 8.98
CA SER A 8 -8.95 10.77 7.85
C SER A 8 -7.54 10.28 7.48
N THR A 9 -6.54 11.18 7.45
CA THR A 9 -5.15 10.83 7.13
C THR A 9 -4.58 9.82 8.13
N PHE A 10 -4.88 9.96 9.42
CA PHE A 10 -4.37 9.05 10.46
C PHE A 10 -5.23 7.80 10.68
N GLU A 11 -6.48 7.79 10.24
CA GLU A 11 -7.37 6.64 10.31
C GLU A 11 -7.25 5.74 9.08
N THR A 12 -7.14 6.33 7.88
CA THR A 12 -7.20 5.61 6.60
C THR A 12 -5.89 5.60 5.84
N ALA A 13 -4.87 6.33 6.31
CA ALA A 13 -3.63 6.60 5.58
C ALA A 13 -3.82 7.39 4.27
N LEU A 14 -5.04 7.88 3.98
CA LEU A 14 -5.35 8.69 2.80
C LEU A 14 -5.41 10.16 3.15
N THR A 15 -4.74 10.97 2.36
CA THR A 15 -4.65 12.42 2.57
C THR A 15 -5.03 13.18 1.30
N SER A 16 -5.70 14.32 1.44
CA SER A 16 -6.12 15.15 0.31
C SER A 16 -5.02 16.11 -0.12
N ARG A 17 -5.02 16.50 -1.40
CA ARG A 17 -4.10 17.52 -1.93
C ARG A 17 -4.22 18.85 -1.16
N ASP A 18 -5.44 19.26 -0.83
CA ASP A 18 -5.72 20.49 -0.09
C ASP A 18 -5.09 20.50 1.30
N PHE A 19 -5.12 19.36 2.00
CA PHE A 19 -4.45 19.21 3.28
C PHE A 19 -2.93 19.30 3.16
N LEU A 20 -2.35 18.65 2.15
CA LEU A 20 -0.92 18.74 1.87
C LEU A 20 -0.49 20.18 1.51
N GLU A 21 -1.30 20.91 0.75
CA GLU A 21 -1.10 22.34 0.46
C GLU A 21 -1.09 23.19 1.72
N TYR A 22 -2.02 22.94 2.63
CA TYR A 22 -2.09 23.62 3.92
C TYR A 22 -0.83 23.36 4.77
N VAL A 23 -0.39 22.10 4.87
CA VAL A 23 0.77 21.71 5.69
C VAL A 23 2.08 22.25 5.12
N TRP A 24 2.26 22.18 3.79
CA TRP A 24 3.53 22.54 3.13
C TRP A 24 3.57 23.96 2.56
N LYS A 25 2.53 24.78 2.81
CA LYS A 25 2.52 26.24 2.59
C LYS A 25 3.05 26.67 1.21
N GLY A 26 2.53 26.03 0.16
CA GLY A 26 2.85 26.39 -1.23
C GLY A 26 4.02 25.63 -1.86
N GLN A 27 4.65 24.68 -1.15
CA GLN A 27 5.66 23.77 -1.72
C GLN A 27 5.11 22.38 -2.05
N VAL A 28 3.80 22.24 -2.19
CA VAL A 28 3.11 20.95 -2.30
C VAL A 28 3.63 20.09 -3.45
N GLU A 29 3.82 20.67 -4.64
CA GLU A 29 4.21 19.93 -5.84
C GLU A 29 5.61 19.33 -5.71
N PHE A 30 6.53 20.09 -5.12
CA PHE A 30 7.89 19.62 -4.86
C PHE A 30 7.88 18.42 -3.90
N PHE A 31 7.12 18.51 -2.80
CA PHE A 31 7.07 17.44 -1.81
C PHE A 31 6.32 16.21 -2.32
N ILE A 32 5.23 16.38 -3.08
CA ILE A 32 4.54 15.27 -3.73
C ILE A 32 5.48 14.56 -4.70
N ASP A 33 6.16 15.28 -5.60
CA ASP A 33 7.10 14.68 -6.55
C ASP A 33 8.25 13.94 -5.83
N LEU A 34 8.83 14.55 -4.79
CA LEU A 34 9.87 13.94 -3.97
C LEU A 34 9.38 12.65 -3.28
N MET A 35 8.20 12.69 -2.65
CA MET A 35 7.65 11.56 -1.91
C MET A 35 7.22 10.43 -2.84
N LYS A 36 6.67 10.74 -4.03
CA LYS A 36 6.37 9.75 -5.08
C LYS A 36 7.64 9.07 -5.56
N ARG A 37 8.67 9.84 -5.93
CA ARG A 37 9.97 9.29 -6.40
C ARG A 37 10.68 8.44 -5.35
N THR A 38 10.50 8.75 -4.07
CA THR A 38 11.07 7.97 -2.95
C THR A 38 10.13 6.89 -2.42
N MET A 39 8.96 6.71 -3.05
CA MET A 39 7.94 5.71 -2.70
C MET A 39 7.46 5.82 -1.24
N LEU A 40 7.39 7.05 -0.72
CA LEU A 40 6.80 7.35 0.59
C LEU A 40 5.31 7.70 0.49
N LEU A 41 4.83 7.95 -0.72
CA LEU A 41 3.47 8.33 -1.03
C LEU A 41 3.10 7.82 -2.42
N SER A 42 1.83 7.44 -2.61
CA SER A 42 1.28 7.06 -3.91
C SER A 42 0.01 7.85 -4.21
N GLU A 43 -0.26 8.13 -5.48
CA GLU A 43 -1.53 8.70 -5.90
C GLU A 43 -2.68 7.75 -5.60
N TRP A 44 -3.78 8.31 -5.11
CA TRP A 44 -5.01 7.62 -4.81
C TRP A 44 -6.20 8.34 -5.45
N GLY A 45 -6.43 8.07 -6.73
CA GLY A 45 -7.41 8.82 -7.52
C GLY A 45 -6.88 10.20 -7.91
N ARG A 46 -7.79 11.18 -8.07
CA ARG A 46 -7.46 12.48 -8.69
C ARG A 46 -6.75 13.46 -7.75
N ASP A 47 -7.19 13.52 -6.49
CA ASP A 47 -6.77 14.57 -5.54
C ASP A 47 -6.50 14.01 -4.12
N SER A 48 -6.28 12.70 -4.02
CA SER A 48 -5.93 12.04 -2.77
C SER A 48 -4.66 11.22 -2.95
N TYR A 49 -3.99 10.98 -1.83
CA TYR A 49 -2.71 10.29 -1.79
C TYR A 49 -2.69 9.30 -0.62
N LEU A 50 -2.14 8.12 -0.86
CA LEU A 50 -1.85 7.14 0.18
C LEU A 50 -0.46 7.41 0.77
N ILE A 51 -0.34 7.43 2.09
CA ILE A 51 0.92 7.42 2.84
C ILE A 51 1.03 6.07 3.57
N PRO A 52 1.65 5.03 2.97
CA PRO A 52 1.51 3.66 3.48
C PRO A 52 2.05 3.43 4.90
N SER A 53 2.98 4.28 5.36
CA SER A 53 3.50 4.22 6.75
C SER A 53 2.48 4.65 7.81
N LEU A 54 1.33 5.21 7.41
CA LEU A 54 0.24 5.58 8.31
C LEU A 54 -0.83 4.48 8.45
N LEU A 55 -0.72 3.38 7.70
CA LEU A 55 -1.61 2.22 7.88
C LEU A 55 -1.39 1.62 9.27
N ARG A 56 -2.47 1.35 9.99
CA ARG A 56 -2.44 0.85 11.37
C ARG A 56 -3.02 -0.55 11.55
N ASP A 57 -3.93 -0.93 10.67
CA ASP A 57 -4.58 -2.23 10.77
C ASP A 57 -3.61 -3.32 10.33
N THR A 58 -3.44 -4.33 11.18
CA THR A 58 -2.68 -5.53 10.86
C THR A 58 -3.62 -6.60 10.35
N TYR A 59 -3.30 -7.17 9.19
CA TYR A 59 -4.03 -8.32 8.67
C TYR A 59 -3.60 -9.60 9.37
N MET A 60 -4.58 -10.33 9.90
CA MET A 60 -4.41 -11.64 10.51
C MET A 60 -4.72 -12.72 9.46
N ILE A 61 -3.75 -13.58 9.17
CA ILE A 61 -3.94 -14.69 8.24
C ILE A 61 -4.98 -15.66 8.81
N PRO A 62 -6.05 -15.99 8.05
CA PRO A 62 -6.99 -17.02 8.46
C PRO A 62 -6.31 -18.39 8.63
N GLU A 63 -6.69 -19.16 9.66
CA GLU A 63 -6.11 -20.48 9.97
C GLU A 63 -6.21 -21.49 8.80
N THR A 64 -7.15 -21.28 7.88
CA THR A 64 -7.36 -22.13 6.70
C THR A 64 -6.26 -22.01 5.64
N GLY A 65 -5.27 -21.14 5.84
CA GLY A 65 -4.22 -20.87 4.87
C GLY A 65 -4.75 -20.19 3.61
N ILE A 66 -3.83 -19.77 2.75
CA ILE A 66 -4.17 -19.10 1.49
C ILE A 66 -3.75 -20.00 0.33
N ALA A 67 -4.71 -20.37 -0.51
CA ALA A 67 -4.49 -21.25 -1.65
C ALA A 67 -3.83 -20.49 -2.81
N GLY A 68 -2.97 -21.18 -3.58
CA GLY A 68 -2.33 -20.63 -4.78
C GLY A 68 -0.82 -20.81 -4.86
N HIS A 69 -0.19 -20.20 -5.85
CA HIS A 69 1.27 -20.15 -5.94
C HIS A 69 1.80 -19.22 -4.86
N ARG A 70 2.78 -19.68 -4.10
CA ARG A 70 3.42 -18.92 -3.02
C ARG A 70 4.91 -18.80 -3.29
N CYS A 71 5.40 -17.57 -3.31
CA CYS A 71 6.81 -17.23 -3.24
C CYS A 71 7.07 -16.56 -1.88
N VAL A 72 8.17 -16.93 -1.21
CA VAL A 72 8.55 -16.28 0.04
C VAL A 72 9.97 -15.76 -0.10
N TYR A 73 10.12 -14.45 0.05
CA TYR A 73 11.39 -13.77 0.07
C TYR A 73 11.89 -13.71 1.52
N TYR A 74 12.82 -14.59 1.86
CA TYR A 74 13.44 -14.66 3.18
C TYR A 74 14.73 -13.83 3.21
N PHE A 75 14.83 -12.90 4.15
CA PHE A 75 16.04 -12.10 4.38
C PHE A 75 16.96 -12.80 5.39
N SER A 76 17.17 -14.11 5.20
CA SER A 76 17.76 -15.05 6.17
C SER A 76 19.20 -14.73 6.63
N SER A 77 19.97 -13.97 5.85
CA SER A 77 21.32 -13.52 6.20
C SER A 77 21.43 -12.00 6.39
N GLY A 78 20.30 -11.30 6.54
CA GLY A 78 20.23 -9.86 6.65
C GLY A 78 19.10 -9.38 7.54
N PHE A 79 18.77 -8.09 7.43
CA PHE A 79 17.57 -7.50 8.02
C PHE A 79 16.62 -7.13 6.88
N LEU A 80 15.31 -7.31 7.08
CA LEU A 80 14.29 -6.70 6.24
C LEU A 80 14.25 -5.21 6.58
N PRO A 81 14.66 -4.30 5.68
CA PRO A 81 14.69 -2.88 6.02
C PRO A 81 13.29 -2.31 6.25
N ASN A 82 13.16 -1.48 7.28
CA ASN A 82 11.95 -0.71 7.54
C ASN A 82 11.56 0.07 6.28
N GLY A 83 10.28 0.00 5.92
CA GLY A 83 9.77 0.70 4.74
C GLY A 83 9.83 -0.10 3.44
N VAL A 84 10.46 -1.28 3.37
CA VAL A 84 10.45 -2.08 2.12
C VAL A 84 9.02 -2.47 1.76
N PHE A 85 8.25 -2.96 2.73
CA PHE A 85 6.85 -3.30 2.50
C PHE A 85 6.02 -2.08 2.10
N GLN A 86 6.18 -0.94 2.78
CA GLN A 86 5.48 0.31 2.46
C GLN A 86 5.79 0.81 1.04
N ARG A 87 7.03 0.64 0.56
CA ARG A 87 7.39 0.98 -0.83
C ARG A 87 6.78 0.00 -1.83
N LEU A 88 6.70 -1.28 -1.50
CA LEU A 88 5.95 -2.25 -2.31
C LEU A 88 4.47 -1.89 -2.39
N LEU A 89 3.86 -1.41 -1.30
CA LEU A 89 2.47 -0.90 -1.32
C LEU A 89 2.31 0.25 -2.32
N CYS A 90 3.22 1.24 -2.32
CA CYS A 90 3.19 2.31 -3.33
C CYS A 90 3.22 1.77 -4.76
N LEU A 91 4.11 0.81 -5.05
CA LEU A 91 4.19 0.17 -6.37
C LEU A 91 2.89 -0.56 -6.74
N CYS A 92 2.29 -1.27 -5.78
CA CYS A 92 1.05 -2.01 -5.97
C CYS A 92 -0.11 -1.07 -6.33
N VAL A 93 -0.23 0.06 -5.63
CA VAL A 93 -1.23 1.09 -5.89
C VAL A 93 -1.01 1.73 -7.26
N GLU A 94 0.24 2.07 -7.60
CA GLU A 94 0.57 2.65 -8.91
C GLU A 94 0.23 1.70 -10.06
N LEU A 95 0.54 0.40 -9.91
CA LEU A 95 0.21 -0.62 -10.91
C LEU A 95 -1.31 -0.79 -11.06
N SER A 96 -2.05 -0.85 -9.95
CA SER A 96 -3.51 -0.96 -9.95
C SER A 96 -4.18 0.22 -10.67
N SER A 97 -3.70 1.44 -10.40
CA SER A 97 -4.17 2.65 -11.07
C SER A 97 -3.92 2.62 -12.59
N ARG A 98 -2.76 2.13 -13.04
CA ARG A 98 -2.42 2.03 -14.48
C ARG A 98 -3.28 1.02 -15.23
N ASN A 99 -3.72 -0.05 -14.57
CA ASN A 99 -4.52 -1.10 -15.19
C ASN A 99 -6.01 -0.72 -15.33
N GLY A 100 -6.42 0.48 -14.92
CA GLY A 100 -7.79 0.96 -15.05
C GLY A 100 -8.78 0.29 -14.09
N ASN A 101 -8.29 -0.53 -13.15
CA ASN A 101 -9.11 -1.18 -12.12
C ASN A 101 -9.59 -0.18 -11.05
N GLY A 102 -9.00 1.02 -11.01
CA GLY A 102 -9.20 1.96 -9.91
C GLY A 102 -8.65 1.39 -8.60
N ASN A 103 -8.50 2.25 -7.60
CA ASN A 103 -7.98 1.82 -6.31
C ASN A 103 -9.07 1.21 -5.40
N THR A 104 -10.28 0.98 -5.92
CA THR A 104 -11.47 0.58 -5.15
C THR A 104 -11.44 -0.85 -4.61
N ASP A 105 -10.69 -1.75 -5.26
CA ASP A 105 -10.61 -3.16 -4.86
C ASP A 105 -9.31 -3.50 -4.12
N LEU A 106 -8.50 -2.49 -3.81
CA LEU A 106 -7.26 -2.65 -3.06
C LEU A 106 -7.57 -2.85 -1.58
N LYS A 107 -7.14 -3.98 -1.03
CA LYS A 107 -7.07 -4.17 0.41
C LYS A 107 -5.69 -3.75 0.87
N LEU A 108 -5.61 -2.81 1.80
CA LEU A 108 -4.37 -2.25 2.33
C LEU A 108 -4.36 -2.33 3.84
N TYR A 109 -3.29 -2.89 4.38
CA TYR A 109 -3.02 -3.07 5.80
C TYR A 109 -1.54 -2.80 6.03
N GLU A 110 -1.13 -2.56 7.28
CA GLU A 110 0.25 -2.27 7.64
C GLU A 110 1.23 -3.35 7.14
N ASN A 111 0.79 -4.61 7.19
CA ASN A 111 1.59 -5.79 6.84
C ASN A 111 1.03 -6.58 5.64
N PHE A 112 -0.07 -6.15 5.01
CA PHE A 112 -0.71 -6.91 3.94
C PHE A 112 -1.29 -6.02 2.84
N THR A 113 -1.25 -6.51 1.60
CA THR A 113 -2.09 -5.98 0.53
C THR A 113 -2.60 -7.06 -0.39
N SER A 114 -3.77 -6.82 -0.98
CA SER A 114 -4.33 -7.57 -2.09
C SER A 114 -4.57 -6.63 -3.25
N ILE A 115 -4.02 -6.96 -4.42
CA ILE A 115 -4.18 -6.20 -5.65
C ILE A 115 -4.63 -7.10 -6.79
N GLU A 116 -5.52 -6.60 -7.64
CA GLU A 116 -5.85 -7.28 -8.90
C GLU A 116 -4.91 -6.80 -10.00
N LEU A 117 -3.97 -7.66 -10.43
CA LEU A 117 -3.06 -7.33 -11.54
C LEU A 117 -3.70 -7.62 -12.90
N GLU A 118 -4.45 -8.72 -12.98
CA GLU A 118 -5.19 -9.14 -14.17
C GLU A 118 -6.60 -9.52 -13.75
N LYS A 119 -7.57 -9.33 -14.65
CA LYS A 119 -8.98 -9.65 -14.35
C LYS A 119 -9.10 -11.11 -13.89
N GLY A 120 -9.58 -11.31 -12.67
CA GLY A 120 -9.73 -12.62 -12.06
C GLY A 120 -8.47 -13.17 -11.39
N SER A 121 -7.42 -12.36 -11.19
CA SER A 121 -6.17 -12.77 -10.51
C SER A 121 -5.72 -11.72 -9.50
N LEU A 122 -5.81 -12.11 -8.24
CA LEU A 122 -5.33 -11.34 -7.10
C LEU A 122 -3.89 -11.73 -6.78
N VAL A 123 -3.05 -10.72 -6.59
CA VAL A 123 -1.73 -10.85 -5.98
C VAL A 123 -1.81 -10.28 -4.60
N HIS A 124 -1.35 -11.08 -3.66
CA HIS A 124 -1.32 -10.73 -2.27
C HIS A 124 0.13 -10.64 -1.80
N LEU A 125 0.43 -9.61 -1.01
CA LEU A 125 1.72 -9.44 -0.36
C LEU A 125 1.49 -9.41 1.14
N LEU A 126 2.33 -10.12 1.89
CA LEU A 126 2.26 -10.18 3.33
C LEU A 126 3.67 -10.07 3.92
N GLU A 127 3.89 -9.05 4.74
CA GLU A 127 5.08 -8.91 5.57
C GLU A 127 4.94 -9.74 6.85
N ASN A 128 5.94 -10.57 7.11
CA ASN A 128 6.16 -11.20 8.40
C ASN A 128 7.46 -10.65 9.00
N LYS A 129 7.31 -9.68 9.90
CA LYS A 129 8.44 -9.02 10.58
C LYS A 129 9.24 -9.98 11.45
N GLU A 130 8.60 -10.93 12.12
CA GLU A 130 9.29 -11.91 12.98
C GLU A 130 10.17 -12.85 12.15
N ALA A 131 9.64 -13.35 11.04
CA ALA A 131 10.35 -14.22 10.12
C ALA A 131 11.29 -13.46 9.16
N GLN A 132 11.33 -12.12 9.24
CA GLN A 132 12.08 -11.26 8.32
C GLN A 132 11.82 -11.64 6.87
N ALA A 133 10.54 -11.71 6.49
CA ALA A 133 10.12 -12.24 5.21
C ALA A 133 8.95 -11.48 4.60
N ILE A 134 8.90 -11.45 3.28
CA ILE A 134 7.71 -11.02 2.53
C ILE A 134 7.22 -12.23 1.73
N SER A 135 6.00 -12.65 2.01
CA SER A 135 5.30 -13.67 1.24
C SER A 135 4.50 -13.00 0.13
N VAL A 136 4.60 -13.54 -1.08
CA VAL A 136 3.78 -13.17 -2.24
C VAL A 136 2.99 -14.40 -2.65
N PHE A 137 1.69 -14.25 -2.82
CA PHE A 137 0.84 -15.35 -3.28
C PHE A 137 -0.22 -14.89 -4.26
N THR A 138 -0.55 -15.76 -5.20
CA THR A 138 -1.51 -15.45 -6.26
C THR A 138 -2.77 -16.30 -6.09
N GLU A 139 -3.93 -15.67 -6.12
CA GLU A 139 -5.24 -16.31 -6.06
C GLU A 139 -5.99 -16.07 -7.36
N LYS A 140 -6.48 -17.14 -7.99
CA LYS A 140 -7.40 -17.02 -9.13
C LYS A 140 -8.81 -16.98 -8.58
N THR A 141 -9.54 -15.89 -8.86
CA THR A 141 -10.97 -15.82 -8.58
C THR A 141 -11.69 -16.52 -9.73
N HIS A 142 -12.27 -17.69 -9.45
CA HIS A 142 -13.17 -18.35 -10.39
C HIS A 142 -14.45 -17.51 -10.48
N ALA A 143 -14.69 -16.91 -11.65
CA ALA A 143 -15.96 -16.28 -11.99
C ALA A 143 -17.06 -17.33 -12.21
#